data_AF-A0A536KK34-F1
#
_entry.id   AF-A0A536KK34-F1
#
_cell.length_a   1.000
_cell.length_b   1.000
_cell.length_c   1.000
_cell.angle_alpha   90.00
_cell.angle_beta   90.00
_cell.angle_gamma   90.00
#
_symmetry.space_group_name_H-M   'P 1'
#
loop_
_entity.id
_entity.type
_entity.pdbx_description
1 polymer ?
#
loop_
_entity_poly.entity_id
_entity_poly.type
_entity_poly.pdbx_seq_one_letter_code
_entity_poly.pdbx_strand_id
1 'polypeptide(L)'
;GRRSRFVVATKCVNRVGPAANDAGGSRKHVIEACEASLRRLGTDRIDLYYLHHSDLDAPFDETFEALDRLVQDGKVHYLGVSNFEAWQLGWFLALGSERRLARVTIVQPRYNLLNRVYERDLLPLCRAAGIGVVPYNPLGAGMLTGKYHRGQEPPEGSRFALGDYGRMYQKRYWNETMFDVVEAVGEIATELSVTPAQIAVAWLLAQPDITAPLVGASRPEQLRDTVGALEVRLPEAALRRLDEASSPFR
;
A
#
# COMPACT_ATOMS: atom_id res chain seq x y z
N GLY A 1 -25.77 -14.39 -2.39
CA GLY A 1 -24.59 -14.19 -1.53
C GLY A 1 -24.42 -12.71 -1.16
N ARG A 2 -23.43 -12.36 -0.32
CA ARG A 2 -23.16 -10.97 0.16
C ARG A 2 -22.22 -10.15 -0.74
N ARG A 3 -21.97 -10.59 -1.99
CA ARG A 3 -20.94 -10.04 -2.91
C ARG A 3 -21.06 -8.53 -3.16
N SER A 4 -22.26 -7.97 -3.13
CA SER A 4 -22.51 -6.53 -3.29
C SER A 4 -22.14 -5.68 -2.07
N ARG A 5 -21.82 -6.28 -0.92
CA ARG A 5 -21.51 -5.56 0.33
C ARG A 5 -20.03 -5.28 0.54
N PHE A 6 -19.16 -5.72 -0.35
CA PHE A 6 -17.71 -5.54 -0.22
C PHE A 6 -17.05 -5.34 -1.58
N VAL A 7 -15.91 -4.65 -1.54
CA VAL A 7 -15.03 -4.42 -2.68
C VAL A 7 -13.90 -5.46 -2.64
N VAL A 8 -13.76 -6.23 -3.71
CA VAL A 8 -12.69 -7.22 -3.89
C VAL A 8 -11.58 -6.62 -4.73
N ALA A 9 -10.40 -6.51 -4.12
CA ALA A 9 -9.17 -6.11 -4.78
C ALA A 9 -8.21 -7.28 -4.92
N THR A 10 -7.56 -7.43 -6.07
CA THR A 10 -6.48 -8.40 -6.29
C THR A 10 -5.47 -7.88 -7.32
N LYS A 11 -4.35 -8.59 -7.50
CA LYS A 11 -3.21 -8.12 -8.30
C LYS A 11 -2.62 -9.21 -9.18
N CYS A 12 -1.95 -8.83 -10.27
CA CYS A 12 -1.09 -9.71 -11.10
C CYS A 12 0.35 -9.17 -11.15
N VAL A 13 1.17 -9.67 -12.08
CA VAL A 13 2.60 -9.34 -12.31
C VAL A 13 3.58 -10.21 -11.51
N ASN A 14 3.39 -10.38 -10.21
CA ASN A 14 4.33 -11.23 -9.44
C ASN A 14 4.32 -12.68 -9.95
N ARG A 15 5.48 -13.34 -9.85
CA ARG A 15 5.64 -14.75 -10.24
C ARG A 15 4.69 -15.66 -9.45
N VAL A 16 3.86 -16.42 -10.17
CA VAL A 16 2.90 -17.40 -9.61
C VAL A 16 3.23 -18.84 -9.97
N GLY A 17 4.26 -19.07 -10.78
CA GLY A 17 4.66 -20.38 -11.26
C GLY A 17 6.06 -20.41 -11.88
N PRO A 18 6.56 -21.61 -12.24
CA PRO A 18 7.91 -21.82 -12.71
C PRO A 18 8.12 -21.42 -14.18
N ALA A 19 7.05 -21.28 -14.98
CA ALA A 19 7.18 -20.98 -16.40
C ALA A 19 7.61 -19.52 -16.64
N ALA A 20 8.15 -19.25 -17.84
CA ALA A 20 8.59 -17.91 -18.22
C ALA A 20 7.45 -16.88 -18.15
N ASN A 21 6.24 -17.27 -18.60
CA ASN A 21 5.05 -16.42 -18.65
C ASN A 21 4.20 -16.44 -17.37
N ASP A 22 4.69 -17.06 -16.29
CA ASP A 22 3.99 -17.08 -14.99
C ASP A 22 4.28 -15.81 -14.16
N ALA A 23 4.73 -14.72 -14.80
CA ALA A 23 5.00 -13.42 -14.21
C ALA A 23 4.88 -12.30 -15.27
N GLY A 24 4.97 -11.05 -14.83
CA GLY A 24 5.14 -9.88 -15.70
C GLY A 24 3.84 -9.22 -16.18
N GLY A 25 3.99 -8.19 -16.99
CA GLY A 25 2.93 -7.35 -17.54
C GLY A 25 2.42 -7.76 -18.92
N SER A 26 2.89 -8.89 -19.48
CA SER A 26 2.44 -9.34 -20.81
C SER A 26 0.92 -9.54 -20.86
N ARG A 27 0.30 -9.35 -22.04
CA ARG A 27 -1.13 -9.57 -22.24
C ARG A 27 -1.56 -10.97 -21.82
N LYS A 28 -0.74 -11.97 -22.16
CA LYS A 28 -0.95 -13.37 -21.79
C LYS A 28 -1.07 -13.50 -20.27
N HIS A 29 -0.06 -13.04 -19.54
CA HIS A 29 -0.02 -13.20 -18.09
C HIS A 29 -1.14 -12.43 -17.39
N VAL A 30 -1.37 -11.17 -17.78
CA VAL A 30 -2.41 -10.31 -17.19
C VAL A 30 -3.80 -10.95 -17.32
N ILE A 31 -4.16 -11.42 -18.51
CA ILE A 31 -5.46 -12.06 -18.74
C ILE A 31 -5.55 -13.38 -17.97
N GLU A 32 -4.57 -14.27 -18.08
CA GLU A 32 -4.59 -15.58 -17.43
C GLU A 32 -4.60 -15.47 -15.89
N ALA A 33 -3.88 -14.50 -15.33
CA ALA A 33 -3.86 -14.23 -13.90
C ALA A 33 -5.21 -13.69 -13.39
N CYS A 34 -5.92 -12.90 -14.20
CA CYS A 34 -7.27 -12.42 -13.90
C CYS A 34 -8.25 -13.61 -13.83
N GLU A 35 -8.27 -14.44 -14.87
CA GLU A 35 -9.11 -15.65 -14.90
C GLU A 35 -8.84 -16.58 -13.72
N ALA A 36 -7.57 -16.80 -13.40
CA ALA A 36 -7.17 -17.62 -12.27
C ALA A 36 -7.62 -17.03 -10.93
N SER A 37 -7.60 -15.69 -10.81
CA SER A 37 -8.07 -15.00 -9.61
C SER A 37 -9.58 -15.12 -9.45
N LEU A 38 -10.35 -14.91 -10.51
CA LEU A 38 -11.80 -15.08 -10.52
C LEU A 38 -12.22 -16.48 -10.08
N ARG A 39 -11.56 -17.52 -10.62
CA ARG A 39 -11.78 -18.92 -10.21
C ARG A 39 -11.52 -19.14 -8.72
N ARG A 40 -10.40 -18.66 -8.18
CA ARG A 40 -10.05 -18.82 -6.75
C ARG A 40 -10.98 -18.03 -5.83
N LEU A 41 -11.41 -16.85 -6.27
CA LEU A 41 -12.32 -15.98 -5.52
C LEU A 41 -13.78 -16.45 -5.60
N GLY A 42 -14.11 -17.35 -6.53
CA GLY A 42 -15.47 -17.85 -6.73
C GLY A 42 -16.44 -16.74 -7.15
N THR A 43 -15.99 -15.82 -7.99
CA THR A 43 -16.77 -14.68 -8.47
C THR A 43 -16.52 -14.46 -9.96
N ASP A 44 -17.49 -13.87 -10.65
CA ASP A 44 -17.46 -13.44 -12.05
C ASP A 44 -16.80 -12.06 -12.27
N ARG A 45 -16.62 -11.28 -11.20
CA ARG A 45 -16.04 -9.93 -11.26
C ARG A 45 -15.08 -9.59 -10.12
N ILE A 46 -14.03 -8.85 -10.46
CA ILE A 46 -13.11 -8.16 -9.55
C ILE A 46 -13.48 -6.67 -9.54
N ASP A 47 -13.59 -6.06 -8.36
CA ASP A 47 -13.92 -4.63 -8.29
C ASP A 47 -12.69 -3.77 -8.59
N LEU A 48 -11.52 -4.12 -8.03
CA LEU A 48 -10.25 -3.42 -8.27
C LEU A 48 -9.15 -4.41 -8.67
N TYR A 49 -8.65 -4.29 -9.90
CA TYR A 49 -7.56 -5.13 -10.39
C TYR A 49 -6.27 -4.31 -10.57
N TYR A 50 -5.21 -4.75 -9.91
CA TYR A 50 -3.94 -4.03 -9.86
C TYR A 50 -2.84 -4.69 -10.68
N LEU A 51 -2.03 -3.87 -11.35
CA LEU A 51 -0.62 -4.23 -11.60
C LEU A 51 0.15 -4.09 -10.28
N HIS A 52 0.82 -5.14 -9.81
CA HIS A 52 1.48 -5.13 -8.49
C HIS A 52 2.78 -4.30 -8.46
N HIS A 53 3.44 -4.17 -9.60
CA HIS A 53 4.53 -3.23 -9.87
C HIS A 53 4.57 -2.95 -11.38
N SER A 54 5.28 -1.90 -11.79
CA SER A 54 5.57 -1.68 -13.20
C SER A 54 6.44 -2.81 -13.73
N ASP A 55 6.12 -3.36 -14.89
CA ASP A 55 7.00 -4.25 -15.63
C ASP A 55 7.51 -3.51 -16.85
N LEU A 56 8.75 -3.01 -16.79
CA LEU A 56 9.37 -2.22 -17.86
C LEU A 56 9.86 -3.09 -19.02
N ASP A 57 9.89 -4.41 -18.85
CA ASP A 57 10.25 -5.34 -19.93
C ASP A 57 9.04 -5.66 -20.83
N ALA A 58 7.82 -5.46 -20.33
CA ALA A 58 6.59 -5.58 -21.10
C ALA A 58 6.21 -4.24 -21.75
N PRO A 59 5.79 -4.21 -23.03
CA PRO A 59 5.26 -2.99 -23.64
C PRO A 59 4.04 -2.48 -22.87
N PHE A 60 4.12 -1.26 -22.34
CA PHE A 60 3.05 -0.67 -21.53
C PHE A 60 1.71 -0.59 -22.26
N ASP A 61 1.73 -0.37 -23.59
CA ASP A 61 0.53 -0.34 -24.41
C ASP A 61 -0.14 -1.71 -24.51
N GLU A 62 0.64 -2.78 -24.73
CA GLU A 62 0.14 -4.14 -24.69
C GLU A 62 -0.49 -4.47 -23.32
N THR A 63 0.20 -4.14 -22.23
CA THR A 63 -0.30 -4.37 -20.86
C THR A 63 -1.62 -3.62 -20.63
N PHE A 64 -1.69 -2.35 -21.03
CA PHE A 64 -2.86 -1.53 -20.76
C PHE A 64 -4.06 -1.96 -21.62
N GLU A 65 -3.86 -2.32 -22.89
CA GLU A 65 -4.91 -2.90 -23.72
C GLU A 65 -5.44 -4.23 -23.16
N ALA A 66 -4.57 -5.04 -22.53
CA ALA A 66 -5.01 -6.26 -21.86
C ALA A 66 -5.90 -5.96 -20.64
N LEU A 67 -5.56 -4.94 -19.85
CA LEU A 67 -6.38 -4.48 -18.73
C LEU A 67 -7.72 -3.89 -19.21
N ASP A 68 -7.70 -3.06 -20.25
CA ASP A 68 -8.92 -2.50 -20.86
C ASP A 68 -9.84 -3.61 -21.33
N ARG A 69 -9.30 -4.64 -21.99
CA ARG A 69 -10.08 -5.79 -22.43
C ARG A 69 -10.82 -6.46 -21.28
N LEU A 70 -10.18 -6.63 -20.12
CA LEU A 70 -10.81 -7.22 -18.93
C LEU A 70 -11.94 -6.34 -18.38
N VAL A 71 -11.83 -5.02 -18.53
CA VAL A 71 -12.91 -4.08 -18.17
C VAL A 71 -14.08 -4.21 -19.15
N GLN A 72 -13.80 -4.21 -20.46
CA GLN A 72 -14.83 -4.36 -21.49
C GLN A 72 -15.58 -5.71 -21.39
N ASP A 73 -14.87 -6.78 -21.03
CA ASP A 73 -15.46 -8.10 -20.80
C ASP A 73 -16.26 -8.18 -19.48
N GLY A 74 -16.33 -7.10 -18.68
CA GLY A 74 -17.07 -7.02 -17.42
C GLY A 74 -16.44 -7.77 -16.24
N LYS A 75 -15.23 -8.30 -16.43
CA LYS A 75 -14.49 -9.09 -15.43
C LYS A 75 -13.82 -8.23 -14.37
N VAL A 76 -13.53 -6.98 -14.72
CA VAL A 76 -12.92 -5.98 -13.84
C VAL A 76 -13.74 -4.69 -13.90
N HIS A 77 -14.02 -4.06 -12.76
CA HIS A 77 -14.71 -2.75 -12.74
C HIS A 77 -13.75 -1.57 -12.79
N TYR A 78 -12.67 -1.62 -12.02
CA TYR A 78 -11.73 -0.52 -11.89
C TYR A 78 -10.28 -1.01 -11.90
N LEU A 79 -9.40 -0.20 -12.49
CA LEU A 79 -7.98 -0.50 -12.62
C LEU A 79 -7.16 0.25 -11.58
N GLY A 80 -6.20 -0.44 -10.98
CA GLY A 80 -5.22 0.14 -10.07
C GLY A 80 -3.79 -0.19 -10.45
N VAL A 81 -2.85 0.53 -9.88
CA VAL A 81 -1.42 0.21 -9.94
C VAL A 81 -0.80 0.25 -8.55
N SER A 82 0.29 -0.46 -8.33
CA SER A 82 0.98 -0.54 -7.04
C SER A 82 2.46 -0.37 -7.31
N ASN A 83 3.19 0.32 -6.43
CA ASN A 83 4.64 0.52 -6.59
C ASN A 83 5.07 1.12 -7.95
N PHE A 84 4.28 2.06 -8.45
CA PHE A 84 4.66 2.87 -9.62
C PHE A 84 5.33 4.15 -9.14
N GLU A 85 6.40 4.53 -9.82
CA GLU A 85 6.95 5.88 -9.74
C GLU A 85 6.02 6.88 -10.42
N ALA A 86 6.10 8.16 -10.05
CA ALA A 86 5.24 9.21 -10.61
C ALA A 86 5.32 9.29 -12.14
N TRP A 87 6.52 9.17 -12.72
CA TRP A 87 6.70 9.20 -14.18
C TRP A 87 6.06 8.00 -14.88
N GLN A 88 6.07 6.82 -14.25
CA GLN A 88 5.45 5.61 -14.80
C GLN A 88 3.94 5.74 -14.80
N LEU A 89 3.36 6.23 -13.70
CA LEU A 89 1.92 6.51 -13.62
C LEU A 89 1.54 7.59 -14.64
N GLY A 90 2.31 8.68 -14.73
CA GLY A 90 2.08 9.75 -15.70
C GLY A 90 2.07 9.23 -17.15
N TRP A 91 3.02 8.36 -17.51
CA TRP A 91 3.02 7.72 -18.83
C TRP A 91 1.80 6.82 -19.03
N PHE A 92 1.46 5.98 -18.05
CA PHE A 92 0.27 5.14 -18.14
C PHE A 92 -0.98 5.97 -18.39
N LEU A 93 -1.18 7.07 -17.64
CA LEU A 93 -2.33 7.97 -17.83
C LEU A 93 -2.35 8.62 -19.22
N ALA A 94 -1.21 9.07 -19.72
CA ALA A 94 -1.10 9.66 -21.05
C ALA A 94 -1.48 8.65 -22.15
N LEU A 95 -0.95 7.43 -22.07
CA LEU A 95 -1.24 6.34 -22.99
C LEU A 95 -2.74 5.96 -22.99
N GLY A 96 -3.34 5.87 -21.80
CA GLY A 96 -4.78 5.59 -21.66
C GLY A 96 -5.64 6.69 -22.28
N SER A 97 -5.25 7.95 -22.12
CA SER A 97 -5.94 9.09 -22.75
C SER A 97 -5.81 9.06 -24.28
N GLU A 98 -4.60 8.82 -24.79
CA GLU A 98 -4.32 8.78 -26.23
C GLU A 98 -5.12 7.67 -26.93
N ARG A 99 -5.15 6.48 -26.34
CA ARG A 99 -5.81 5.29 -26.91
C ARG A 99 -7.26 5.11 -26.48
N ARG A 100 -7.80 5.99 -25.64
CA ARG A 100 -9.17 5.93 -25.08
C ARG A 100 -9.45 4.62 -24.32
N LEU A 101 -8.49 4.17 -23.53
CA LEU A 101 -8.60 2.98 -22.70
C LEU A 101 -9.25 3.30 -21.34
N ALA A 102 -9.62 2.25 -20.60
CA ALA A 102 -10.06 2.34 -19.22
C ALA A 102 -9.07 3.13 -18.35
N ARG A 103 -9.60 3.91 -17.40
CA ARG A 103 -8.79 4.80 -16.54
C ARG A 103 -8.21 4.05 -15.34
N VAL A 104 -6.95 4.33 -15.00
CA VAL A 104 -6.38 3.99 -13.69
C VAL A 104 -7.00 4.90 -12.63
N THR A 105 -7.69 4.32 -11.65
CA THR A 105 -8.44 5.07 -10.64
C THR A 105 -7.78 5.11 -9.27
N ILE A 106 -6.80 4.24 -9.03
CA ILE A 106 -6.19 4.10 -7.70
C ILE A 106 -4.73 3.66 -7.77
N VAL A 107 -3.91 4.15 -6.84
CA VAL A 107 -2.53 3.69 -6.62
C VAL A 107 -2.35 3.12 -5.21
N GLN A 108 -1.52 2.09 -5.09
CA GLN A 108 -1.15 1.44 -3.83
C GLN A 108 0.36 1.59 -3.57
N PRO A 109 0.83 2.70 -2.99
CA PRO A 109 2.23 2.90 -2.64
C PRO A 109 2.55 2.40 -1.23
N ARG A 110 3.83 2.16 -0.95
CA ARG A 110 4.29 2.01 0.45
C ARG A 110 4.34 3.41 1.06
N TYR A 111 3.49 3.73 2.03
CA TYR A 111 3.51 5.07 2.62
C TYR A 111 3.12 5.02 4.08
N ASN A 112 3.97 5.60 4.92
CA ASN A 112 3.86 5.68 6.38
C ASN A 112 4.92 6.66 6.89
N LEU A 113 4.93 6.92 8.20
CA LEU A 113 5.91 7.81 8.86
C LEU A 113 7.38 7.42 8.63
N LEU A 114 7.69 6.18 8.25
CA LEU A 114 9.05 5.69 7.96
C LEU A 114 9.34 5.58 6.46
N ASN A 115 8.43 6.03 5.59
CA ASN A 115 8.60 6.06 4.14
C ASN A 115 7.67 7.08 3.50
N ARG A 116 8.16 8.32 3.31
CA ARG A 116 7.38 9.47 2.83
C ARG A 116 7.79 9.98 1.44
N VAL A 117 8.71 9.28 0.76
CA VAL A 117 9.25 9.61 -0.58
C VAL A 117 8.21 9.96 -1.65
N TYR A 118 7.00 9.41 -1.55
CA TYR A 118 5.92 9.64 -2.52
C TYR A 118 5.25 11.01 -2.40
N GLU A 119 5.50 11.74 -1.30
CA GLU A 119 5.02 13.12 -1.13
C GLU A 119 5.62 14.09 -2.16
N ARG A 120 6.81 13.77 -2.69
CA ARG A 120 7.53 14.64 -3.64
C ARG A 120 6.82 14.75 -4.99
N ASP A 121 6.32 13.65 -5.52
CA ASP A 121 5.87 13.57 -6.92
C ASP A 121 4.60 12.72 -7.14
N LEU A 122 4.53 11.51 -6.58
CA LEU A 122 3.41 10.61 -6.81
C LEU A 122 2.11 11.11 -6.20
N LEU A 123 2.12 11.57 -4.93
CA LEU A 123 0.90 12.10 -4.29
C LEU A 123 0.40 13.38 -4.96
N PRO A 124 1.25 14.38 -5.29
CA PRO A 124 0.84 15.53 -6.11
C PRO A 124 0.23 15.13 -7.46
N LEU A 125 0.81 14.15 -8.16
CA LEU A 125 0.24 13.63 -9.41
C LEU A 125 -1.14 13.02 -9.18
N CYS A 126 -1.30 12.19 -8.14
CA CYS A 126 -2.58 11.56 -7.84
C CYS A 126 -3.66 12.58 -7.53
N ARG A 127 -3.33 13.61 -6.74
CA ARG A 127 -4.23 14.73 -6.45
C ARG A 127 -4.65 15.46 -7.73
N ALA A 128 -3.69 15.84 -8.57
CA ALA A 128 -3.96 16.56 -9.82
C ALA A 128 -4.78 15.73 -10.82
N ALA A 129 -4.52 14.42 -10.89
CA ALA A 129 -5.18 13.50 -11.80
C ALA A 129 -6.47 12.89 -11.23
N GLY A 130 -6.86 13.20 -10.00
CA GLY A 130 -8.05 12.63 -9.33
C GLY A 130 -7.98 11.11 -9.16
N ILE A 131 -6.83 10.60 -8.71
CA ILE A 131 -6.54 9.18 -8.46
C ILE A 131 -6.51 8.94 -6.96
N GLY A 132 -7.21 7.89 -6.50
CA GLY A 132 -7.21 7.52 -5.09
C GLY A 132 -5.86 6.93 -4.66
N VAL A 133 -5.51 7.09 -3.39
CA VAL A 133 -4.28 6.53 -2.82
C VAL A 133 -4.63 5.61 -1.66
N VAL A 134 -4.24 4.34 -1.78
CA VAL A 134 -4.50 3.30 -0.78
C VAL A 134 -3.17 2.73 -0.31
N PRO A 135 -2.51 3.38 0.66
CA PRO A 135 -1.15 3.03 1.04
C PRO A 135 -1.11 1.71 1.80
N TYR A 136 -0.06 0.92 1.57
CA TYR A 136 0.19 -0.31 2.34
C TYR A 136 1.33 -0.12 3.34
N ASN A 137 1.44 -1.09 4.26
CA ASN A 137 2.42 -1.11 5.34
C ASN A 137 2.29 0.08 6.31
N PRO A 138 1.08 0.42 6.80
CA PRO A 138 0.86 1.60 7.64
C PRO A 138 1.69 1.60 8.93
N LEU A 139 2.00 0.40 9.45
CA LEU A 139 2.73 0.22 10.72
C LEU A 139 4.26 0.09 10.54
N GLY A 140 4.82 0.33 9.34
CA GLY A 140 6.26 0.26 9.12
C GLY A 140 6.85 -1.12 9.45
N ALA A 141 6.27 -2.18 8.89
CA ALA A 141 6.57 -3.58 9.24
C ALA A 141 6.35 -3.96 10.72
N GLY A 142 5.59 -3.15 11.46
CA GLY A 142 5.34 -3.32 12.89
C GLY A 142 6.18 -2.40 13.76
N MET A 143 7.14 -1.67 13.20
CA MET A 143 8.01 -0.75 13.94
C MET A 143 7.19 0.27 14.74
N LEU A 144 6.07 0.74 14.16
CA LEU A 144 5.18 1.74 14.75
C LEU A 144 4.11 1.16 15.70
N THR A 145 4.35 -0.02 16.27
CA THR A 145 3.39 -0.68 17.19
C THR A 145 3.71 -0.50 18.66
N GLY A 146 4.83 0.17 18.99
CA GLY A 146 5.29 0.36 20.36
C GLY A 146 5.99 -0.87 20.98
N LYS A 147 6.28 -1.89 20.18
CA LYS A 147 6.93 -3.15 20.64
C LYS A 147 8.46 -3.08 20.65
N TYR A 148 9.03 -2.08 20.01
CA TYR A 148 10.46 -1.99 19.75
C TYR A 148 10.98 -0.68 20.32
N HIS A 149 12.09 -0.73 21.03
CA HIS A 149 12.68 0.40 21.72
C HIS A 149 14.17 0.52 21.38
N ARG A 150 14.67 1.76 21.39
CA ARG A 150 16.08 2.05 21.13
C ARG A 150 16.97 1.29 22.12
N GLY A 151 18.07 0.73 21.61
CA GLY A 151 19.05 0.02 22.42
C GLY A 151 18.59 -1.32 23.00
N GLN A 152 17.38 -1.79 22.69
CA GLN A 152 16.90 -3.11 23.08
C GLN A 152 17.00 -4.08 21.90
N GLU A 153 17.08 -5.37 22.20
CA GLU A 153 16.94 -6.41 21.17
C GLU A 153 15.47 -6.58 20.77
N PRO A 154 15.17 -6.99 19.52
CA PRO A 154 13.79 -7.26 19.13
C PRO A 154 13.17 -8.38 19.99
N PRO A 155 11.91 -8.22 20.45
CA PRO A 155 11.24 -9.26 21.23
C PRO A 155 11.19 -10.61 20.52
N GLU A 156 11.27 -11.70 21.28
CA GLU A 156 11.16 -13.06 20.75
C GLU A 156 9.83 -13.27 20.01
N GLY A 157 9.86 -14.01 18.89
CA GLY A 157 8.69 -14.25 18.05
C GLY A 157 8.18 -13.03 17.28
N SER A 158 8.81 -11.86 17.44
CA SER A 158 8.52 -10.67 16.64
C SER A 158 9.08 -10.80 15.23
N ARG A 159 8.56 -10.01 14.28
CA ARG A 159 9.02 -10.01 12.87
C ARG A 159 10.53 -9.81 12.75
N PHE A 160 11.10 -9.01 13.63
CA PHE A 160 12.51 -8.64 13.63
C PHE A 160 13.42 -9.69 14.27
N ALA A 161 12.85 -10.69 14.96
CA ALA A 161 13.58 -11.82 15.54
C ALA A 161 13.50 -13.11 14.68
N LEU A 162 12.82 -13.09 13.52
CA LEU A 162 12.59 -14.28 12.68
C LEU A 162 13.80 -14.66 11.82
N GLY A 163 14.89 -15.15 12.42
CA GLY A 163 16.06 -15.66 11.71
C GLY A 163 16.58 -14.71 10.61
N ASP A 164 16.90 -15.25 9.44
CA ASP A 164 17.40 -14.50 8.28
C ASP A 164 16.42 -13.41 7.82
N TYR A 165 15.12 -13.71 7.90
CA TYR A 165 14.07 -12.76 7.57
C TYR A 165 14.08 -11.56 8.52
N GLY A 166 14.23 -11.81 9.82
CA GLY A 166 14.37 -10.77 10.85
C GLY A 166 15.58 -9.86 10.59
N ARG A 167 16.74 -10.45 10.26
CA ARG A 167 17.97 -9.69 9.94
C ARG A 167 17.79 -8.78 8.72
N MET A 168 17.06 -9.22 7.70
CA MET A 168 16.72 -8.38 6.55
C MET A 168 15.89 -7.14 6.96
N TYR A 169 14.91 -7.29 7.87
CA TYR A 169 14.14 -6.16 8.37
C TYR A 169 14.97 -5.24 9.26
N GLN A 170 15.82 -5.79 10.12
CA GLN A 170 16.68 -4.98 10.97
C GLN A 170 17.61 -4.09 10.13
N LYS A 171 18.21 -4.62 9.07
CA LYS A 171 19.03 -3.82 8.13
C LYS A 171 18.29 -2.59 7.59
N ARG A 172 16.97 -2.67 7.44
CA ARG A 172 16.13 -1.59 6.92
C ARG A 172 15.63 -0.62 7.98
N TYR A 173 15.21 -1.12 9.14
CA TYR A 173 14.48 -0.32 10.14
C TYR A 173 15.21 -0.13 11.48
N TRP A 174 16.29 -0.87 11.76
CA TRP A 174 16.97 -0.85 13.07
C TRP A 174 18.09 0.19 13.10
N ASN A 175 17.72 1.47 13.08
CA ASN A 175 18.66 2.59 13.12
C ASN A 175 18.06 3.79 13.85
N GLU A 176 18.92 4.71 14.29
CA GLU A 176 18.54 5.86 15.13
C GLU A 176 17.41 6.69 14.53
N THR A 177 17.47 7.02 13.23
CA THR A 177 16.45 7.83 12.56
C THR A 177 15.07 7.16 12.56
N MET A 178 15.02 5.83 12.50
CA MET A 178 13.75 5.09 12.63
C MET A 178 13.24 5.13 14.06
N PHE A 179 14.13 5.04 15.06
CA PHE A 179 13.77 5.10 16.47
C PHE A 179 13.30 6.49 16.91
N ASP A 180 13.82 7.57 16.33
CA ASP A 180 13.33 8.94 16.59
C ASP A 180 11.81 9.05 16.31
N VAL A 181 11.36 8.46 15.20
CA VAL A 181 9.93 8.42 14.85
C VAL A 181 9.14 7.50 15.77
N VAL A 182 9.69 6.33 16.14
CA VAL A 182 9.03 5.37 17.03
C VAL A 182 8.78 5.98 18.41
N GLU A 183 9.75 6.70 18.95
CA GLU A 183 9.65 7.41 20.21
C GLU A 183 8.60 8.52 20.14
N ALA A 184 8.64 9.37 19.10
CA ALA A 184 7.63 10.42 18.90
C ALA A 184 6.20 9.86 18.80
N VAL A 185 6.02 8.74 18.10
CA VAL A 185 4.73 8.04 18.02
C VAL A 185 4.30 7.51 19.39
N GLY A 186 5.22 6.94 20.17
CA GLY A 186 4.96 6.42 21.51
C GLY A 186 4.59 7.50 22.54
N GLU A 187 5.27 8.65 22.50
CA GLU A 187 4.96 9.80 23.34
C GLU A 187 3.56 10.34 23.05
N ILE A 188 3.24 10.59 21.78
CA ILE A 188 1.92 11.10 21.37
C ILE A 188 0.82 10.09 21.71
N ALA A 189 1.09 8.79 21.54
CA ALA A 189 0.15 7.73 21.94
C ALA A 189 -0.15 7.80 23.44
N THR A 190 0.88 8.01 24.27
CA THR A 190 0.75 8.15 25.72
C THR A 190 -0.05 9.41 26.10
N GLU A 191 0.28 10.56 25.51
CA GLU A 191 -0.41 11.83 25.75
C GLU A 191 -1.90 11.76 25.40
N LEU A 192 -2.24 11.08 24.32
CA LEU A 192 -3.62 10.94 23.84
C LEU A 192 -4.34 9.71 24.41
N SER A 193 -3.68 8.90 25.25
CA SER A 193 -4.23 7.66 25.83
C SER A 193 -4.75 6.67 24.77
N VAL A 194 -4.00 6.49 23.69
CA VAL A 194 -4.28 5.59 22.57
C VAL A 194 -3.06 4.71 22.27
N THR A 195 -3.16 3.75 21.34
CA THR A 195 -2.02 2.89 21.00
C THR A 195 -1.10 3.53 19.94
N PRO A 196 0.20 3.21 19.91
CA PRO A 196 1.10 3.63 18.83
C PRO A 196 0.62 3.23 17.44
N ALA A 197 0.00 2.05 17.32
CA ALA A 197 -0.58 1.58 16.07
C ALA A 197 -1.75 2.48 15.60
N GLN A 198 -2.58 2.94 16.54
CA GLN A 198 -3.65 3.90 16.25
C GLN A 198 -3.10 5.25 15.79
N ILE A 199 -2.04 5.77 16.43
CA ILE A 199 -1.38 7.01 15.99
C ILE A 199 -0.86 6.89 14.55
N ALA A 200 -0.15 5.81 14.22
CA ALA A 200 0.41 5.61 12.88
C ALA A 200 -0.66 5.56 11.78
N VAL A 201 -1.80 4.91 12.06
CA VAL A 201 -2.91 4.82 11.11
C VAL A 201 -3.71 6.14 11.06
N ALA A 202 -3.93 6.79 12.21
CA ALA A 202 -4.59 8.09 12.28
C ALA A 202 -3.79 9.17 11.52
N TRP A 203 -2.45 9.13 11.56
CA TRP A 203 -1.61 10.03 10.78
C TRP A 203 -1.84 9.86 9.28
N LEU A 204 -1.96 8.62 8.78
CA LEU A 204 -2.29 8.35 7.38
C LEU A 204 -3.69 8.84 7.01
N LEU A 205 -4.67 8.66 7.89
CA LEU A 205 -6.04 9.13 7.69
C LEU A 205 -6.16 10.66 7.70
N ALA A 206 -5.22 11.35 8.36
CA ALA A 206 -5.15 12.81 8.38
C ALA A 206 -4.54 13.39 7.09
N GLN A 207 -3.87 12.58 6.26
CA GLN A 207 -3.25 13.06 5.03
C GLN A 207 -4.32 13.32 3.95
N PRO A 208 -4.33 14.50 3.30
CA PRO A 208 -5.39 14.89 2.36
C PRO A 208 -5.43 14.04 1.08
N ASP A 209 -4.30 13.42 0.71
CA ASP A 209 -4.18 12.61 -0.51
C ASP A 209 -4.61 11.15 -0.31
N ILE A 210 -4.83 10.72 0.94
CA ILE A 210 -5.05 9.31 1.26
C ILE A 210 -6.53 8.99 1.26
N THR A 211 -6.91 8.02 0.43
CA THR A 211 -8.29 7.51 0.35
C THR A 211 -8.59 6.53 1.48
N ALA A 212 -7.73 5.54 1.69
CA ALA A 212 -7.85 4.59 2.79
C ALA A 212 -6.55 3.78 2.99
N PRO A 213 -5.96 3.72 4.20
CA PRO A 213 -4.79 2.87 4.45
C PRO A 213 -5.17 1.38 4.51
N LEU A 214 -4.32 0.52 3.94
CA LEU A 214 -4.47 -0.94 4.04
C LEU A 214 -3.89 -1.46 5.34
N VAL A 215 -4.78 -1.96 6.18
CA VAL A 215 -4.43 -2.57 7.47
C VAL A 215 -4.46 -4.09 7.35
N GLY A 216 -3.55 -4.76 8.05
CA GLY A 216 -3.46 -6.21 8.09
C GLY A 216 -3.36 -6.69 9.53
N ALA A 217 -4.04 -7.78 9.85
CA ALA A 217 -4.07 -8.38 11.17
C ALA A 217 -4.06 -9.91 11.04
N SER A 218 -3.29 -10.59 11.89
CA SER A 218 -3.31 -12.06 12.00
C SER A 218 -4.20 -12.54 13.15
N ARG A 219 -4.64 -11.63 14.03
CA ARG A 219 -5.57 -11.90 15.13
C ARG A 219 -6.68 -10.83 15.15
N PRO A 220 -7.93 -11.18 15.49
CA PRO A 220 -9.03 -10.23 15.54
C PRO A 220 -8.76 -9.00 16.43
N GLU A 221 -8.01 -9.17 17.52
CA GLU A 221 -7.69 -8.10 18.47
C GLU A 221 -6.83 -7.01 17.83
N GLN A 222 -5.88 -7.39 16.97
CA GLN A 222 -5.04 -6.44 16.23
C GLN A 222 -5.86 -5.59 15.25
N LEU A 223 -6.89 -6.20 14.65
CA LEU A 223 -7.81 -5.48 13.78
C LEU A 223 -8.64 -4.49 14.58
N ARG A 224 -9.19 -4.89 15.74
CA ARG A 224 -9.96 -3.99 16.62
C ARG A 224 -9.12 -2.78 17.05
N ASP A 225 -7.87 -3.02 17.46
CA ASP A 225 -6.93 -1.95 17.86
C ASP A 225 -6.70 -0.97 16.70
N THR A 226 -6.33 -1.48 15.53
CA THR A 226 -6.05 -0.64 14.35
C THR A 226 -7.29 0.12 13.86
N VAL A 227 -8.48 -0.48 13.93
CA VAL A 227 -9.75 0.18 13.57
C VAL A 227 -10.09 1.32 14.52
N GLY A 228 -9.66 1.25 15.79
CA GLY A 228 -9.81 2.35 16.75
C GLY A 228 -9.13 3.65 16.32
N ALA A 229 -8.21 3.61 15.35
CA ALA A 229 -7.62 4.81 14.75
C ALA A 229 -8.65 5.76 14.12
N LEU A 230 -9.83 5.26 13.74
CA LEU A 230 -10.92 6.08 13.20
C LEU A 230 -11.49 7.07 14.22
N GLU A 231 -11.35 6.77 15.51
CA GLU A 231 -11.81 7.62 16.61
C GLU A 231 -10.73 8.60 17.09
N VAL A 232 -9.50 8.48 16.58
CA VAL A 232 -8.36 9.30 16.99
C VAL A 232 -8.31 10.58 16.17
N ARG A 233 -8.46 11.72 16.85
CA ARG A 233 -8.22 13.04 16.26
C ARG A 233 -6.85 13.54 16.70
N LEU A 234 -5.89 13.54 15.78
CA LEU A 234 -4.56 14.08 16.05
C LEU A 234 -4.63 15.62 16.11
N PRO A 235 -4.26 16.25 17.24
CA PRO A 235 -4.13 17.70 17.30
C PRO A 235 -3.03 18.17 16.34
N GLU A 236 -3.14 19.40 15.87
CA GLU A 236 -2.15 20.00 14.97
C GLU A 236 -0.71 19.94 15.53
N ALA A 237 -0.57 20.11 16.86
CA ALA A 237 0.73 19.98 17.52
C ALA A 237 1.32 18.56 17.43
N ALA A 238 0.49 17.53 17.48
CA ALA A 238 0.91 16.14 17.31
C ALA A 238 1.29 15.86 15.85
N LEU A 239 0.51 16.36 14.89
CA LEU A 239 0.84 16.24 13.46
C LEU A 239 2.20 16.87 13.14
N ARG A 240 2.47 18.08 13.63
CA ARG A 240 3.77 18.74 13.44
C ARG A 240 4.93 17.95 14.04
N ARG A 241 4.80 17.43 15.26
CA ARG A 241 5.84 16.59 15.89
C ARG A 241 6.13 15.33 15.07
N LEU A 242 5.08 14.67 14.57
CA LEU A 242 5.23 13.51 13.70
C LEU A 242 5.91 13.88 12.38
N ASP A 243 5.55 15.02 11.79
CA ASP A 243 6.16 15.52 10.54
C ASP A 243 7.64 15.86 10.73
N GLU A 244 7.99 16.53 11.83
CA GLU A 244 9.38 16.87 12.17
C GLU A 244 10.23 15.61 12.37
N ALA A 245 9.75 14.66 13.19
CA ALA A 245 10.46 13.41 13.45
C ALA A 245 10.64 12.58 12.17
N SER A 246 9.64 12.58 11.28
CA SER A 246 9.67 11.79 10.04
C SER A 246 10.19 12.54 8.81
N SER A 247 10.61 13.80 8.95
CA SER A 247 11.12 14.61 7.83
C SER A 247 12.26 13.98 7.04
N PRO A 248 13.20 13.20 7.63
CA PRO A 248 14.26 12.53 6.87
C PRO A 248 13.75 11.50 5.85
N PHE A 249 12.50 11.06 5.95
CA PHE A 249 11.90 10.07 5.06
C PHE A 249 11.11 10.66 3.89
N ARG A 250 11.02 11.99 3.80
CA ARG A 250 10.23 12.75 2.82
C ARG A 250 10.92 12.86 1.45
#